data_AF-A0A958DZ27-F1
#
_entry.id   AF-A0A958DZ27-F1
#
_cell.length_a   1.000
_cell.length_b   1.000
_cell.length_c   1.000
_cell.angle_alpha   90.00
_cell.angle_beta   90.00
_cell.angle_gamma   90.00
#
_symmetry.space_group_name_H-M   'P 1'
#
loop_
_entity.id
_entity.type
_entity.pdbx_description
1 polymer ?
#
loop_
_entity_poly.entity_id
_entity_poly.type
_entity_poly.pdbx_seq_one_letter_code
_entity_poly.pdbx_strand_id
1 'polypeptide(L)' 'PIVPLLVRDFDKTLAFWKALFDAGIYTNAVVPPGVPADRSLLRTTYMATHTDADLDEVLDRVKKIAKQMEII' A
#
# COMPACT_ATOMS: atom_id res chain seq x y z
N PRO A 1 -4.39 4.53 -13.47
CA PRO A 1 -2.97 4.12 -13.63
C PRO A 1 -2.53 3.27 -12.43
N ILE A 2 -1.68 2.27 -12.63
CA ILE A 2 -1.21 1.38 -11.54
C ILE A 2 0.15 1.88 -11.04
N VAL A 3 0.25 2.13 -9.73
CA VAL A 3 1.50 2.50 -9.06
C VAL A 3 1.83 1.45 -7.99
N PRO A 4 2.95 0.71 -8.14
CA PRO A 4 3.35 -0.29 -7.16
C PRO A 4 4.09 0.35 -5.97
N LEU A 5 3.73 -0.06 -4.75
CA LEU A 5 4.46 0.20 -3.52
C LEU A 5 5.25 -1.06 -3.14
N LEU A 6 6.58 -0.97 -3.18
CA LEU A 6 7.47 -2.10 -2.94
C LEU A 6 7.77 -2.20 -1.44
N VAL A 7 7.35 -3.31 -0.82
CA VAL A 7 7.65 -3.61 0.59
C VAL A 7 8.72 -4.70 0.70
N ARG A 8 8.76 -5.65 -0.24
CA ARG A 8 9.79 -6.71 -0.39
C ARG A 8 9.86 -7.70 0.79
N ASP A 9 8.84 -7.71 1.63
CA ASP A 9 8.70 -8.59 2.78
C ASP A 9 7.24 -9.02 2.90
N PHE A 10 6.99 -10.32 2.96
CA PHE A 10 5.64 -10.89 2.94
C PHE A 10 4.81 -10.46 4.17
N ASP A 11 5.33 -10.68 5.37
CA ASP A 11 4.62 -10.41 6.62
C ASP A 11 4.37 -8.91 6.78
N LYS A 12 5.37 -8.09 6.46
CA LYS A 12 5.21 -6.63 6.45
C LYS A 12 4.19 -6.18 5.41
N THR A 13 4.15 -6.78 4.21
CA THR A 13 3.18 -6.42 3.16
C THR A 13 1.75 -6.68 3.60
N LEU A 14 1.49 -7.85 4.21
CA LEU A 14 0.16 -8.21 4.72
C LEU A 14 -0.27 -7.31 5.88
N ALA A 15 0.63 -7.09 6.84
CA ALA A 15 0.37 -6.21 7.97
C ALA A 15 0.12 -4.76 7.51
N PHE A 16 0.90 -4.28 6.53
CA PHE A 16 0.75 -2.94 5.98
C PHE A 16 -0.55 -2.78 5.21
N TRP A 17 -0.91 -3.78 4.39
CA TRP A 17 -2.20 -3.82 3.70
C TRP A 17 -3.36 -3.75 4.68
N LYS A 18 -3.31 -4.53 5.77
CA LYS A 18 -4.34 -4.53 6.80
C LYS A 18 -4.44 -3.16 7.51
N ALA A 19 -3.31 -2.57 7.88
CA ALA A 19 -3.29 -1.26 8.52
C ALA A 19 -3.83 -0.14 7.61
N LEU A 20 -3.53 -0.19 6.30
CA LEU A 20 -4.11 0.71 5.31
C LEU A 20 -5.63 0.51 5.19
N PHE A 21 -6.07 -0.74 5.16
CA PHE A 21 -7.48 -1.09 5.09
C PHE A 21 -8.27 -0.58 6.32
N ASP A 22 -7.72 -0.78 7.52
CA ASP A 22 -8.29 -0.26 8.77
C ASP A 22 -8.31 1.28 8.81
N ALA A 23 -7.39 1.94 8.11
CA ALA A 23 -7.36 3.39 7.93
C ALA A 23 -8.28 3.89 6.80
N GLY A 24 -9.08 3.02 6.19
CA GLY A 24 -10.03 3.34 5.12
C GLY A 24 -9.43 3.37 3.71
N ILE A 25 -8.18 2.93 3.53
CA ILE A 25 -7.48 2.94 2.24
C ILE A 25 -7.40 1.50 1.70
N TYR A 26 -8.16 1.23 0.65
CA TYR A 26 -8.09 -0.06 -0.03
C TYR A 26 -6.99 -0.10 -1.08
N THR A 27 -6.12 -1.10 -1.01
CA THR A 27 -5.10 -1.40 -2.03
C THR A 27 -5.10 -2.89 -2.33
N ASN A 28 -4.48 -3.31 -3.43
CA ASN A 28 -4.35 -4.73 -3.75
C ASN A 28 -2.99 -5.25 -3.29
N ALA A 29 -2.97 -6.13 -2.28
CA ALA A 29 -1.74 -6.82 -1.89
C ALA A 29 -1.41 -7.95 -2.87
N VAL A 30 -0.19 -7.93 -3.41
CA VAL A 30 0.34 -8.97 -4.28
C VAL A 30 1.42 -9.71 -3.50
N VAL A 31 1.10 -10.95 -3.16
CA VAL A 31 1.88 -11.84 -2.29
C VAL A 31 2.04 -13.22 -2.97
N PRO A 32 2.91 -14.11 -2.45
CA PRO A 32 3.06 -15.47 -2.97
C PRO A 32 1.72 -16.23 -2.99
N PRO A 33 1.44 -17.06 -4.02
CA PRO A 33 2.33 -17.48 -5.12
C PRO A 33 2.38 -16.52 -6.32
N GLY A 34 1.68 -15.38 -6.28
CA GLY A 34 1.60 -14.45 -7.42
C GLY A 34 2.88 -13.67 -7.71
N VAL A 35 3.77 -13.55 -6.72
CA VAL A 35 5.14 -13.03 -6.83
C VAL A 35 6.04 -13.79 -5.85
N PRO A 36 7.37 -13.84 -6.07
CA PRO A 36 8.33 -14.32 -5.07
C PRO A 36 8.17 -13.61 -3.71
N ALA A 37 8.42 -14.30 -2.60
CA ALA A 37 8.19 -13.78 -1.24
C ALA A 37 8.98 -12.50 -0.93
N ASP A 38 10.20 -12.41 -1.46
CA ASP A 38 11.11 -11.26 -1.42
C ASP A 38 10.66 -10.07 -2.29
N ARG A 39 9.57 -10.23 -3.04
CA ARG A 39 9.04 -9.22 -3.97
C ARG A 39 7.57 -8.90 -3.71
N SER A 40 7.08 -9.17 -2.51
CA SER A 40 5.75 -8.76 -2.08
C SER A 40 5.58 -7.23 -2.21
N LEU A 41 4.45 -6.81 -2.78
CA LEU A 41 4.18 -5.41 -3.11
C LEU A 41 2.69 -5.09 -3.02
N LEU A 42 2.35 -3.82 -2.79
CA LEU A 42 0.98 -3.32 -2.89
C LEU A 42 0.77 -2.63 -4.24
N ARG A 43 -0.33 -2.92 -4.92
CA ARG A 43 -0.75 -2.21 -6.13
C ARG A 43 -1.80 -1.19 -5.78
N THR A 44 -1.47 0.07 -5.98
CA THR A 44 -2.42 1.18 -5.91
C THR A 44 -2.90 1.51 -7.33
N THR A 45 -4.20 1.76 -7.47
CA THR A 45 -4.80 2.14 -8.75
C THR A 45 -5.52 3.45 -8.55
N TYR A 46 -5.08 4.49 -9.24
CA TYR A 46 -5.75 5.79 -9.21
C TYR A 46 -6.70 5.92 -10.39
N MET A 47 -7.90 6.40 -10.11
CA MET A 47 -8.96 6.68 -11.09
C MET A 47 -9.08 8.19 -11.30
N ALA A 48 -9.54 8.62 -12.48
CA ALA A 48 -9.74 10.04 -12.80
C ALA A 48 -10.77 10.75 -11.90
N THR A 49 -11.54 10.00 -11.12
CA THR A 49 -12.51 10.51 -10.15
C THR A 49 -11.90 10.95 -8.82
N HIS A 50 -10.61 10.66 -8.56
CA HIS A 50 -9.93 11.13 -7.35
C HIS A 50 -9.56 12.60 -7.51
N THR A 51 -9.83 13.40 -6.49
CA THR A 51 -9.37 14.78 -6.40
C THR A 51 -7.96 14.85 -5.83
N ASP A 52 -7.27 15.98 -6.03
CA ASP A 52 -5.94 16.19 -5.43
C ASP A 52 -5.99 16.09 -3.89
N ALA A 53 -7.07 16.55 -3.28
CA ALA A 53 -7.29 16.44 -1.84
C ALA A 53 -7.42 14.99 -1.35
N ASP A 54 -8.08 14.12 -2.14
CA ASP A 54 -8.15 12.68 -1.83
C ASP A 54 -6.76 12.05 -1.89
N LEU A 55 -5.95 12.44 -2.87
CA LEU A 55 -4.59 11.94 -3.05
C LEU A 55 -3.67 12.39 -1.90
N ASP A 56 -3.74 13.66 -1.52
CA ASP A 56 -2.95 14.20 -0.40
C ASP A 56 -3.30 13.49 0.92
N GLU A 57 -4.59 13.27 1.20
CA GLU A 57 -5.01 12.55 2.40
C GLU A 57 -4.50 11.10 2.40
N VAL A 58 -4.61 10.40 1.27
CA VAL A 58 -4.10 9.04 1.12
C VAL A 58 -2.58 9.00 1.33
N LEU A 59 -1.84 9.93 0.72
CA LEU A 59 -0.39 10.00 0.85
C LEU A 59 0.05 10.25 2.29
N ASP A 60 -0.60 11.16 3.01
CA ASP A 60 -0.27 11.45 4.42
C ASP A 60 -0.55 10.25 5.33
N ARG A 61 -1.70 9.58 5.15
CA ARG A 61 -2.06 8.37 5.92
C ARG A 61 -1.09 7.22 5.62
N VAL A 62 -0.81 6.97 4.34
CA VAL A 62 0.15 5.94 3.90
C VAL A 62 1.52 6.21 4.51
N LYS A 63 2.00 7.45 4.46
CA LYS A 63 3.30 7.85 5.02
C LYS A 63 3.35 7.65 6.53
N LYS A 64 2.28 7.99 7.24
CA LYS A 64 2.19 7.80 8.70
C LYS A 64 2.29 6.33 9.08
N ILE A 65 1.51 5.48 8.43
CA ILE A 65 1.47 4.03 8.70
C ILE A 65 2.81 3.39 8.30
N ALA A 66 3.36 3.76 7.15
CA ALA A 66 4.61 3.20 6.67
C ALA A 66 5.80 3.55 7.58
N LYS A 67 5.81 4.75 8.20
CA LYS A 67 6.76 5.11 9.26
C LYS A 67 6.58 4.30 10.54
N GLN A 68 5.33 4.07 10.97
CA GLN A 68 5.05 3.27 12.17
C GLN A 68 5.50 1.81 12.03
N MET A 69 5.55 1.31 10.80
CA MET A 69 5.93 -0.06 10.47
C MET A 69 7.38 -0.19 9.98
N GLU A 70 8.17 0.88 10.06
CA GLU A 70 9.57 0.93 9.64
C GLU A 70 9.78 0.44 8.20
N ILE A 71 8.87 0.84 7.30
CA ILE A 71 8.94 0.57 5.85
C ILE A 71 9.71 1.70 5.14
N ILE A 72 9.59 2.93 5.65
CA ILE A 72 10.26 4.17 5.18
C ILE A 72 10.67 5.07 6.35
#